data_AF-A0A1Q7RG74-F1
#
_entry.id   AF-A0A1Q7RG74-F1
#
_cell.length_a   1.000
_cell.length_b   1.000
_cell.length_c   1.000
_cell.angle_alpha   90.00
_cell.angle_beta   90.00
_cell.angle_gamma   90.00
#
_symmetry.space_group_name_H-M   'P 1'
#
loop_
_entity.id
_entity.type
_entity.pdbx_description
1 polymer ?
#
loop_
_entity_poly.entity_id
_entity_poly.type
_entity_poly.pdbx_seq_one_letter_code
_entity_poly.pdbx_strand_id
1 'polypeptide(L)'
;MRELPGVRTARTAQYLNWCYLSNPQATHGILTARRAGTLIGYVVFTQQGEEAHIADLCSVEEPAVIVRLLSGAVELLRKRGVATVSMNAGDCHPWSAVFEQAAFRKREASPIVVYSVGGDSAFGALAPTEWYLMHGERDN
;
A
#
# COMPACT_ATOMS: atom_id res chain seq x y z
N MET A 1 -22.60 -18.16 5.63
CA MET A 1 -21.47 -17.27 5.30
C MET A 1 -21.45 -16.21 6.39
N ARG A 2 -20.48 -16.25 7.31
CA ARG A 2 -20.38 -15.25 8.39
C ARG A 2 -19.59 -14.07 7.83
N GLU A 3 -20.25 -12.93 7.69
CA GLU A 3 -19.58 -11.65 7.49
C GLU A 3 -18.78 -11.34 8.76
N LEU A 4 -17.46 -11.28 8.63
CA LEU A 4 -16.58 -10.85 9.72
C LEU A 4 -16.49 -9.31 9.66
N PRO A 5 -16.68 -8.61 10.78
CA PRO A 5 -16.47 -7.16 10.84
C PRO A 5 -14.98 -6.87 10.57
N GLY A 6 -14.73 -5.94 9.65
CA GLY A 6 -13.43 -5.44 9.25
C GLY A 6 -13.61 -4.01 8.72
N VAL A 7 -12.65 -3.11 8.93
CA VAL A 7 -12.63 -1.85 8.16
C VAL A 7 -12.18 -2.24 6.75
N ARG A 8 -13.16 -2.47 5.87
CA ARG A 8 -12.93 -2.69 4.45
C ARG A 8 -13.25 -1.40 3.71
N THR A 9 -12.22 -0.70 3.26
CA THR A 9 -12.41 0.28 2.20
C THR A 9 -12.58 -0.49 0.89
N ALA A 10 -13.66 -0.23 0.16
CA ALA A 10 -13.89 -0.87 -1.11
C ALA A 10 -12.90 -0.29 -2.14
N ARG A 11 -11.77 -0.97 -2.36
CA ARG A 11 -10.72 -0.59 -3.32
C ARG A 11 -11.14 -0.90 -4.76
N THR A 12 -12.22 -0.25 -5.22
CA THR A 12 -12.70 -0.39 -6.59
C THR A 12 -11.71 0.23 -7.58
N ALA A 13 -11.73 -0.21 -8.84
CA ALA A 13 -10.91 0.40 -9.89
C ALA A 13 -11.21 1.91 -10.03
N GLN A 14 -12.48 2.32 -9.88
CA GLN A 14 -12.87 3.72 -9.91
C GLN A 14 -12.21 4.53 -8.79
N TYR A 15 -12.23 4.00 -7.55
CA TYR A 15 -11.60 4.63 -6.40
C TYR A 15 -10.09 4.76 -6.60
N LEU A 16 -9.40 3.67 -6.97
CA LEU A 16 -7.96 3.67 -7.16
C LEU A 16 -7.51 4.58 -8.31
N ASN A 17 -8.27 4.63 -9.40
CA ASN A 17 -8.00 5.56 -10.51
C ASN A 17 -8.14 7.01 -10.05
N TRP A 18 -9.17 7.32 -9.26
CA TRP A 18 -9.29 8.66 -8.69
C TRP A 18 -8.09 9.00 -7.80
N CYS A 19 -7.73 8.12 -6.85
CA CYS A 19 -6.62 8.36 -5.93
C CYS A 19 -5.28 8.57 -6.63
N TYR A 20 -4.96 7.75 -7.65
CA TYR A 20 -3.61 7.68 -8.18
C TYR A 20 -3.43 8.26 -9.59
N LEU A 21 -4.51 8.49 -10.34
CA LEU A 21 -4.44 9.04 -11.70
C LEU A 21 -5.11 10.41 -11.83
N SER A 22 -6.19 10.66 -11.09
CA SER A 22 -7.02 11.86 -11.28
C SER A 22 -6.92 12.88 -10.14
N ASN A 23 -6.38 12.52 -8.98
CA ASN A 23 -6.19 13.45 -7.86
C ASN A 23 -5.02 14.42 -8.16
N PRO A 24 -5.27 15.74 -8.31
CA PRO A 24 -4.23 16.71 -8.64
C PRO A 24 -3.26 17.01 -7.49
N GLN A 25 -3.58 16.59 -6.26
CA GLN A 25 -2.78 16.93 -5.07
C GLN A 25 -1.45 16.17 -5.00
N ALA A 26 -1.29 15.07 -5.73
CA ALA A 26 -0.05 14.31 -5.75
C ALA A 26 0.22 13.71 -7.13
N THR A 27 1.46 13.85 -7.61
CA THR A 27 1.92 13.17 -8.82
C THR A 27 2.48 11.81 -8.45
N HIS A 28 1.79 10.75 -8.91
CA HIS A 28 2.17 9.37 -8.64
C HIS A 28 2.91 8.76 -9.85
N GLY A 29 3.96 8.01 -9.56
CA GLY A 29 4.52 7.02 -10.46
C GLY A 29 3.88 5.66 -10.23
N ILE A 30 3.63 4.91 -11.30
CA ILE A 30 3.02 3.58 -11.23
C ILE A 30 3.85 2.61 -12.06
N LEU A 31 4.30 1.52 -11.42
CA LEU A 31 4.88 0.37 -12.11
C LEU A 31 3.88 -0.78 -12.05
N THR A 32 3.64 -1.44 -13.19
CA THR A 32 2.67 -2.53 -13.29
C THR A 32 3.34 -3.85 -13.65
N ALA A 33 2.86 -4.94 -13.06
CA ALA A 33 3.19 -6.29 -13.43
C ALA A 33 2.08 -6.84 -14.32
N ARG A 34 2.45 -7.34 -15.51
CA ARG A 34 1.51 -7.93 -16.46
C ARG A 34 1.94 -9.34 -16.87
N ARG A 35 0.97 -10.24 -17.00
CA ARG A 35 1.15 -11.60 -17.53
C ARG A 35 0.18 -11.78 -18.70
N ALA A 36 0.72 -12.07 -19.88
CA ALA A 36 -0.08 -12.20 -21.12
C ALA A 36 -1.06 -11.01 -21.32
N GLY A 37 -0.58 -9.78 -21.12
CA GLY A 37 -1.39 -8.56 -21.23
C GLY A 37 -2.27 -8.22 -20.01
N THR A 38 -2.54 -9.19 -19.14
CA THR A 38 -3.40 -9.02 -17.95
C THR A 38 -2.62 -8.36 -16.81
N LEU A 39 -3.20 -7.34 -16.18
CA LEU A 39 -2.65 -6.71 -14.98
C LEU A 39 -2.77 -7.67 -13.79
N ILE A 40 -1.63 -8.04 -13.20
CA ILE A 40 -1.56 -8.97 -12.06
C ILE A 40 -1.02 -8.31 -10.79
N GLY A 41 -0.59 -7.06 -10.87
CA GLY A 41 -0.18 -6.28 -9.72
C GLY A 41 0.41 -4.93 -10.12
N TYR A 42 0.59 -4.08 -9.13
CA TYR A 42 1.14 -2.75 -9.30
C TYR A 42 1.81 -2.26 -8.02
N VAL A 43 2.64 -1.25 -8.17
CA VAL A 43 3.19 -0.44 -7.08
C VAL A 43 3.03 1.03 -7.46
N VAL A 44 2.51 1.81 -6.52
CA VAL A 44 2.33 3.26 -6.64
C VAL A 44 3.33 3.93 -5.72
N PHE A 45 4.00 4.96 -6.22
CA PHE A 45 4.98 5.71 -5.45
C PHE A 45 4.92 7.20 -5.77
N THR A 46 5.37 8.01 -4.82
CA THR A 46 5.70 9.42 -5.03
C THR A 46 7.20 9.60 -4.90
N GLN A 47 7.73 10.65 -5.53
CA GLN A 47 9.14 11.02 -5.43
C GLN A 47 9.23 12.53 -5.18
N GLN A 48 10.01 12.92 -4.18
CA GLN A 48 10.35 14.31 -3.88
C GLN A 48 11.86 14.40 -3.64
N GLY A 49 12.59 14.99 -4.60
CA GLY A 49 14.05 15.03 -4.56
C GLY A 49 14.66 13.63 -4.52
N GLU A 50 15.45 13.38 -3.48
CA GLU A 50 16.15 12.10 -3.22
C GLU A 50 15.33 11.13 -2.37
N GLU A 51 14.08 11.48 -2.03
CA GLU A 51 13.19 10.65 -1.22
C GLU A 51 12.04 10.11 -2.06
N ALA A 52 11.67 8.85 -1.82
CA ALA A 52 10.48 8.26 -2.40
C ALA A 52 9.63 7.56 -1.35
N HIS A 53 8.32 7.56 -1.58
CA HIS A 53 7.36 6.90 -0.73
C HIS A 53 6.50 5.95 -1.56
N ILE A 54 6.43 4.68 -1.17
CA ILE A 54 5.49 3.72 -1.75
C ILE A 54 4.12 3.94 -1.09
N ALA A 55 3.20 4.49 -1.86
CA ALA A 55 1.85 4.80 -1.42
C ALA A 55 0.95 3.56 -1.41
N ASP A 56 1.20 2.59 -2.29
CA ASP A 56 0.42 1.36 -2.42
C ASP A 56 1.19 0.25 -3.13
N LEU A 57 0.88 -0.99 -2.79
CA LEU A 57 1.48 -2.18 -3.37
C LEU A 57 0.47 -3.33 -3.32
N CYS A 58 0.08 -3.82 -4.50
CA CYS A 58 -0.96 -4.83 -4.61
C CYS A 58 -0.62 -5.82 -5.73
N SER A 59 -0.98 -7.09 -5.54
CA SER A 59 -0.98 -8.10 -6.59
C SER A 59 -2.08 -9.12 -6.36
N VAL A 60 -2.42 -9.87 -7.41
CA VAL A 60 -3.06 -11.18 -7.23
C VAL A 60 -2.13 -12.03 -6.37
N GLU A 61 -2.66 -12.87 -5.47
CA GLU A 61 -2.00 -13.55 -4.34
C GLU A 61 -0.77 -14.43 -4.70
N GLU A 62 0.26 -13.82 -5.26
CA GLU A 62 1.49 -14.42 -5.73
C GLU A 62 2.64 -13.60 -5.13
N PRO A 63 3.26 -14.07 -4.01
CA PRO A 63 4.33 -13.33 -3.33
C PRO A 63 5.49 -12.95 -4.25
N ALA A 64 5.77 -13.78 -5.27
CA ALA A 64 6.80 -13.52 -6.27
C ALA A 64 6.53 -12.25 -7.11
N VAL A 65 5.25 -11.91 -7.34
CA VAL A 65 4.87 -10.68 -8.07
C VAL A 65 5.19 -9.46 -7.22
N ILE A 66 4.88 -9.51 -5.92
CA ILE A 66 5.21 -8.46 -4.95
C ILE A 66 6.71 -8.23 -4.88
N VAL A 67 7.51 -9.30 -4.76
CA VAL A 67 8.97 -9.21 -4.73
C VAL A 67 9.48 -8.50 -6.00
N ARG A 68 9.01 -8.92 -7.19
CA ARG A 68 9.44 -8.32 -8.47
C ARG A 68 9.02 -6.87 -8.61
N LEU A 69 7.80 -6.51 -8.20
CA LEU A 69 7.31 -5.14 -8.22
C LEU A 69 8.16 -4.26 -7.29
N LEU A 70 8.44 -4.72 -6.08
CA LEU A 70 9.23 -3.98 -5.10
C LEU A 70 10.66 -3.79 -5.57
N SER A 71 11.33 -4.85 -6.05
CA SER A 71 12.68 -4.76 -6.62
C SER A 71 12.71 -3.81 -7.83
N GLY A 72 11.76 -3.94 -8.75
CA GLY A 72 11.66 -3.08 -9.93
C GLY A 72 11.44 -1.61 -9.57
N ALA A 73 10.62 -1.32 -8.55
CA ALA A 73 10.40 0.04 -8.06
C ALA A 73 11.68 0.62 -7.46
N VAL A 74 12.35 -0.12 -6.58
CA VAL A 74 13.59 0.33 -5.94
C VAL A 74 14.70 0.57 -6.97
N GLU A 75 14.85 -0.32 -7.95
CA GLU A 75 15.83 -0.13 -9.04
C GLU A 75 15.51 1.09 -9.89
N LEU A 76 14.23 1.30 -10.25
CA LEU A 76 13.78 2.47 -10.99
C LEU A 76 14.08 3.75 -10.21
N LEU A 77 13.72 3.80 -8.93
CA LEU A 77 13.91 4.96 -8.06
C LEU A 77 15.40 5.26 -7.85
N ARG A 78 16.22 4.22 -7.64
CA ARG A 78 17.68 4.36 -7.56
C ARG A 78 18.26 5.00 -8.81
N LYS A 79 17.83 4.57 -10.01
CA LYS A 79 18.26 5.18 -11.28
C LYS A 79 17.83 6.65 -11.43
N ARG A 80 16.78 7.06 -10.71
CA ARG A 80 16.30 8.45 -10.63
C ARG A 80 16.98 9.29 -9.54
N GLY A 81 18.02 8.77 -8.90
CA GLY A 81 18.77 9.48 -7.85
C GLY A 81 18.13 9.44 -6.47
N VAL A 82 17.14 8.58 -6.25
CA VAL A 82 16.53 8.41 -4.92
C VAL A 82 17.51 7.71 -3.99
N ALA A 83 17.79 8.33 -2.85
CA ALA A 83 18.62 7.81 -1.77
C ALA A 83 17.83 6.95 -0.79
N THR A 84 16.54 7.26 -0.56
CA THR A 84 15.71 6.54 0.41
C THR A 84 14.33 6.20 -0.14
N VAL A 85 13.85 4.99 0.16
CA VAL A 85 12.49 4.54 -0.15
C VAL A 85 11.81 4.17 1.15
N SER A 86 10.64 4.76 1.41
CA SER A 86 9.83 4.51 2.61
C SER A 86 8.45 3.97 2.23
N MET A 87 7.77 3.33 3.18
CA MET A 87 6.36 2.97 3.07
C MET A 87 5.74 2.90 4.47
N ASN A 88 4.43 3.07 4.55
CA ASN A 88 3.68 2.71 5.74
C ASN A 88 3.13 1.30 5.54
N ALA A 89 3.34 0.41 6.51
CA ALA A 89 2.78 -0.93 6.51
C ALA A 89 2.31 -1.26 7.93
N GLY A 90 1.13 -1.87 8.05
CA GLY A 90 0.65 -2.40 9.32
C GLY A 90 1.57 -3.50 9.86
N ASP A 91 1.62 -3.69 11.18
CA ASP A 91 2.52 -4.67 11.81
C ASP A 91 2.29 -6.11 11.34
N CYS A 92 1.06 -6.45 10.96
CA CYS A 92 0.67 -7.76 10.47
C CYS A 92 0.49 -7.80 8.94
N HIS A 93 1.16 -6.92 8.19
CA HIS A 93 1.04 -6.90 6.74
C HIS A 93 1.43 -8.28 6.13
N PRO A 94 0.65 -8.83 5.18
CA PRO A 94 0.95 -10.15 4.60
C PRO A 94 2.32 -10.24 3.93
N TRP A 95 2.86 -9.09 3.51
CA TRP A 95 4.16 -8.96 2.87
C TRP A 95 5.30 -8.50 3.79
N SER A 96 5.10 -8.49 5.12
CA SER A 96 6.15 -8.06 6.07
C SER A 96 7.49 -8.78 5.86
N ALA A 97 7.47 -10.11 5.65
CA ALA A 97 8.69 -10.88 5.38
C ALA A 97 9.38 -10.46 4.06
N VAL A 98 8.59 -10.11 3.04
CA VAL A 98 9.12 -9.61 1.76
C VAL A 98 9.79 -8.26 1.94
N PHE A 99 9.20 -7.37 2.74
CA PHE A 99 9.78 -6.05 3.04
C PHE A 99 11.11 -6.17 3.77
N GLU A 100 11.20 -7.04 4.78
CA GLU A 100 12.44 -7.28 5.52
C GLU A 100 13.56 -7.84 4.64
N GLN A 101 13.22 -8.79 3.75
CA GLN A 101 14.16 -9.34 2.76
C GLN A 101 14.62 -8.29 1.74
N ALA A 102 13.75 -7.34 1.39
CA ALA A 102 14.08 -6.19 0.55
C ALA A 102 14.82 -5.07 1.31
N ALA A 103 15.34 -5.35 2.51
CA ALA A 103 16.08 -4.44 3.37
C ALA A 103 15.29 -3.24 3.91
N PHE A 104 13.94 -3.25 3.82
CA PHE A 104 13.13 -2.31 4.60
C PHE A 104 13.28 -2.62 6.09
N ARG A 105 13.32 -1.56 6.89
CA ARG A 105 13.45 -1.62 8.35
C ARG A 105 12.39 -0.72 8.96
N LYS A 106 11.79 -1.17 10.06
CA LYS A 106 10.87 -0.34 10.84
C LYS A 106 11.65 0.87 11.36
N ARG A 107 11.16 2.08 11.05
CA ARG A 107 11.77 3.34 11.48
C ARG A 107 10.97 3.97 12.61
N GLU A 108 9.67 4.11 12.40
CA GLU A 108 8.74 4.80 13.29
C GLU A 108 7.42 4.01 13.32
N ALA A 109 6.64 4.18 14.39
CA ALA A 109 5.31 3.62 14.53
C ALA A 109 4.31 4.74 14.77
N SER A 110 3.11 4.62 14.21
CA SER A 110 2.01 5.57 14.41
C SER A 110 0.72 4.81 14.67
N PRO A 111 -0.10 5.23 15.66
CA PRO A 111 -1.36 4.55 15.94
C PRO A 111 -2.34 4.79 14.80
N ILE A 112 -3.10 3.76 14.45
CA ILE A 112 -4.25 3.89 13.56
C ILE A 112 -5.43 4.31 14.44
N VAL A 113 -6.02 5.47 14.12
CA VAL A 113 -7.24 5.96 14.76
C VAL A 113 -8.39 5.73 13.81
N VAL A 114 -9.36 4.93 14.22
CA VAL A 114 -10.62 4.76 13.49
C VAL A 114 -11.72 5.50 14.29
N TYR A 115 -12.67 6.12 13.60
CA TYR A 115 -13.82 6.77 14.23
C TYR A 115 -15.10 6.25 13.58
N SER A 116 -16.04 5.80 14.41
CA SER A 116 -17.35 5.30 13.95
C SER A 116 -18.38 6.42 14.11
N VAL A 117 -19.02 6.80 13.02
CA VAL A 117 -20.16 7.73 13.04
C VAL A 117 -21.41 6.91 13.34
N GLY A 118 -21.93 6.98 14.57
CA GLY A 118 -23.20 6.33 14.95
C GLY A 118 -23.22 5.56 16.27
N GLY A 119 -22.13 5.53 17.05
CA GLY A 119 -22.12 4.92 18.39
C GLY A 119 -22.13 3.38 18.42
N ASP A 120 -22.11 2.72 17.25
CA ASP A 120 -21.95 1.27 17.19
C ASP A 120 -20.56 0.85 17.68
N SER A 121 -20.55 0.01 18.71
CA SER A 121 -19.37 -0.56 19.38
C SER A 121 -18.68 -1.66 18.56
N ALA A 122 -18.78 -1.61 17.24
CA ALA A 122 -18.21 -2.60 16.31
C ALA A 122 -16.68 -2.73 16.42
N PHE A 123 -16.02 -1.79 17.10
CA PHE A 123 -14.59 -1.82 17.39
C PHE A 123 -14.12 -3.07 18.15
N GLY A 124 -14.93 -3.59 19.08
CA GLY A 124 -14.54 -4.72 19.92
C GLY A 124 -14.37 -6.04 19.15
N ALA A 125 -14.86 -6.12 17.91
CA ALA A 125 -14.83 -7.32 17.09
C ALA A 125 -13.76 -7.29 15.98
N LEU A 126 -13.00 -6.20 15.85
CA LEU A 126 -12.00 -6.01 14.81
C LEU A 126 -10.64 -6.52 15.28
N ALA A 127 -10.19 -7.66 14.75
CA ALA A 127 -8.82 -8.10 14.96
C ALA A 127 -7.85 -7.19 14.15
N PRO A 128 -6.84 -6.56 14.79
CA PRO A 128 -5.86 -5.69 14.10
C PRO A 128 -5.11 -6.38 12.94
N THR A 129 -5.09 -7.71 12.94
CA THR A 129 -4.46 -8.57 11.94
C THR A 129 -5.10 -8.54 10.55
N GLU A 130 -6.29 -7.96 10.39
CA GLU A 130 -7.02 -7.97 9.11
C GLU A 130 -7.02 -6.63 8.37
N TRP A 131 -6.28 -5.64 8.85
CA TRP A 131 -6.29 -4.29 8.30
C TRP A 131 -5.22 -4.11 7.22
N TYR A 132 -5.68 -3.94 5.97
CA TYR A 132 -4.85 -3.58 4.82
C TYR A 132 -4.82 -2.05 4.67
N LEU A 133 -4.06 -1.38 5.53
CA LEU A 133 -3.95 0.07 5.52
C LEU A 133 -2.60 0.49 4.91
N MET A 134 -2.67 1.26 3.83
CA MET A 134 -1.55 1.96 3.21
C MET A 134 -1.83 3.46 3.23
N HIS A 135 -0.84 4.32 2.95
CA HIS A 135 -0.99 5.77 3.06
C HIS A 135 -2.14 6.35 2.23
N GLY A 136 -2.52 5.71 1.12
CA GLY A 136 -3.65 6.13 0.28
C GLY A 136 -5.02 6.11 0.97
N GLU A 137 -5.14 5.52 2.15
CA GLU A 137 -6.37 5.45 2.95
C GLU A 137 -6.48 6.60 3.99
N ARG A 138 -5.54 7.56 3.98
CA ARG A 138 -5.59 8.75 4.83
C ARG A 138 -6.48 9.82 4.20
N ASP A 139 -7.46 10.31 4.96
CA ASP A 139 -8.19 11.53 4.59
C ASP A 139 -7.23 12.73 4.65
N ASN A 140 -7.18 13.52 3.58
CA ASN A 140 -6.42 14.77 3.48
C ASN A 140 -7.10 15.90 4.26
#